data_AF-A0A936GQI6-F1
#
_entry.id   AF-A0A936GQI6-F1
#
_cell.length_a   1.000
_cell.length_b   1.000
_cell.length_c   1.000
_cell.angle_alpha   90.00
_cell.angle_beta   90.00
_cell.angle_gamma   90.00
#
_symmetry.space_group_name_H-M   'P 1'
#
loop_
_entity.id
_entity.type
_entity.pdbx_description
1 polymer ?
#
loop_
_entity_poly.entity_id
_entity_poly.type
_entity_poly.pdbx_seq_one_letter_code
_entity_poly.pdbx_strand_id
1 'polypeptide(L)'
;MTHKSLTLRLIKVILSTGHSEVLATTLTDRDIYPAQAFVELYHARWNIEEAFKVLKHRLYLEQFTGELPESIRQDIHAKIFTANLAEALAREAYDRLPEDKAAHYYPNLTYILNSLKTRLFAWLIQRVPHDHILELIELYARTLERKRPNRKAPRPKNWIRPKPRRQYR
;
A
#
# COMPACT_ATOMS: atom_id res chain seq x y z
N MET A 1 -18.04 38.65 7.69
CA MET A 1 -17.61 37.25 7.47
C MET A 1 -18.40 36.37 8.42
N THR A 2 -19.31 35.54 7.92
CA THR A 2 -20.13 34.63 8.74
C THR A 2 -19.27 33.44 9.16
N HIS A 3 -18.97 33.32 10.46
CA HIS A 3 -18.30 32.15 11.01
C HIS A 3 -19.25 30.95 10.98
N LYS A 4 -19.01 30.01 10.05
CA LYS A 4 -19.76 28.75 9.98
C LYS A 4 -19.18 27.81 11.05
N SER A 5 -19.98 27.44 12.03
CA SER A 5 -19.58 26.46 13.05
C SER A 5 -19.52 25.06 12.45
N LEU A 6 -18.45 24.31 12.75
CA LEU A 6 -18.29 22.92 12.35
C LEU A 6 -18.47 22.03 13.57
N THR A 7 -19.47 21.14 13.52
CA THR A 7 -19.68 20.14 14.57
C THR A 7 -18.81 18.92 14.28
N LEU A 8 -18.02 18.51 15.26
CA LEU A 8 -17.14 17.34 15.19
C LEU A 8 -17.37 16.46 16.41
N ARG A 9 -17.20 15.15 16.21
CA ARG A 9 -17.10 14.16 17.27
C ARG A 9 -15.64 13.81 17.50
N LEU A 10 -15.22 13.81 18.76
CA LEU A 10 -13.90 13.37 19.18
C LEU A 10 -13.99 11.99 19.83
N ILE A 11 -13.15 11.07 19.39
CA ILE A 11 -13.09 9.69 19.88
C ILE A 11 -11.70 9.48 20.48
N LYS A 12 -11.63 9.26 21.79
CA LYS A 12 -10.39 8.96 22.50
C LYS A 12 -10.12 7.46 22.45
N VAL A 13 -8.95 7.09 21.93
CA VAL A 13 -8.46 5.72 21.85
C VAL A 13 -7.25 5.58 22.76
N ILE A 14 -7.23 4.57 23.63
CA ILE A 14 -6.07 4.26 24.48
C ILE A 14 -5.26 3.18 23.78
N LEU A 15 -4.02 3.50 23.43
CA LEU A 15 -3.10 2.56 22.78
C LEU A 15 -2.52 1.57 23.79
N SER A 16 -2.05 0.42 23.31
CA SER A 16 -1.32 -0.57 24.13
C SER A 16 -0.04 -0.03 24.77
N THR A 17 0.45 1.12 24.31
CA THR A 17 1.62 1.83 24.87
C THR A 17 1.28 2.69 26.08
N GLY A 18 -0.01 2.83 26.43
CA GLY A 18 -0.49 3.74 27.48
C GLY A 18 -0.73 5.18 27.01
N HIS A 19 -0.34 5.52 25.78
CA HIS A 19 -0.64 6.82 25.18
C HIS A 19 -2.09 6.89 24.68
N SER A 20 -2.69 8.07 24.68
CA SER A 20 -4.01 8.31 24.07
C SER A 20 -3.90 8.99 22.72
N GLU A 21 -4.64 8.49 21.74
CA GLU A 21 -4.90 9.15 20.47
C GLU A 21 -6.33 9.72 20.46
N VAL A 22 -6.54 10.82 19.73
CA VAL A 22 -7.88 11.42 19.56
C VAL A 22 -8.18 11.51 18.08
N LEU A 23 -9.24 10.81 17.66
CA LEU A 23 -9.75 10.84 16.29
C LEU A 23 -10.89 11.85 16.20
N ALA A 24 -10.81 12.76 15.23
CA ALA A 24 -11.88 13.71 14.93
C ALA A 24 -12.67 13.24 13.70
N THR A 25 -13.99 13.26 13.77
CA THR A 25 -14.86 12.85 12.67
C THR A 25 -16.10 13.74 12.56
N THR A 26 -16.59 13.91 11.33
CA THR A 26 -17.88 14.53 11.03
C THR A 26 -19.05 13.57 11.22
N LEU A 27 -18.78 12.28 11.42
CA LEU A 27 -19.77 11.24 11.71
C LEU A 27 -20.21 11.32 13.18
N THR A 28 -21.25 12.11 13.44
CA THR A 28 -21.66 12.48 14.79
C THR A 28 -22.66 11.50 15.43
N ASP A 29 -23.44 10.78 14.62
CA ASP A 29 -24.39 9.77 15.09
C ASP A 29 -23.66 8.61 15.77
N ARG A 30 -24.01 8.33 17.03
CA ARG A 30 -23.33 7.33 17.85
C ARG A 30 -23.91 5.93 17.71
N ASP A 31 -25.16 5.84 17.26
CA ASP A 31 -25.87 4.58 17.10
C ASP A 31 -25.51 3.97 15.74
N ILE A 32 -25.42 4.81 14.70
CA ILE A 32 -24.96 4.38 13.37
C ILE A 32 -23.44 4.16 13.34
N TYR A 33 -22.66 5.02 14.01
CA TYR A 33 -21.19 4.98 14.00
C TYR A 33 -20.62 4.74 15.41
N PRO A 34 -20.60 3.49 15.89
CA PRO A 34 -20.06 3.18 17.22
C PRO A 34 -18.56 3.51 17.29
N ALA A 35 -18.10 3.98 18.46
CA ALA A 35 -16.71 4.43 18.64
C ALA A 35 -15.68 3.30 18.37
N GLN A 36 -16.04 2.06 18.66
CA GLN A 36 -15.17 0.89 18.49
C GLN A 36 -14.78 0.67 17.01
N ALA A 37 -15.67 0.96 16.07
CA ALA A 37 -15.41 0.79 14.64
C ALA A 37 -14.29 1.73 14.12
N PHE A 38 -14.08 2.87 14.78
CA PHE A 38 -13.05 3.83 14.36
C PHE A 38 -11.64 3.35 14.65
N VAL A 39 -11.45 2.44 15.61
CA VAL A 39 -10.13 1.84 15.88
C VAL A 39 -9.69 1.03 14.67
N GLU A 40 -10.54 0.13 14.18
CA GLU A 40 -10.27 -0.69 13.00
C GLU A 40 -10.14 0.16 11.73
N LEU A 41 -11.02 1.15 11.55
CA LEU A 41 -10.95 2.08 10.42
C LEU A 41 -9.64 2.86 10.39
N TYR A 42 -9.20 3.35 11.55
CA TYR A 42 -7.93 4.08 11.64
C TYR A 42 -6.73 3.16 11.41
N HIS A 43 -6.80 1.90 11.86
CA HIS A 43 -5.79 0.89 11.51
C HIS A 43 -5.75 0.63 9.99
N ALA A 44 -6.88 0.61 9.29
CA ALA A 44 -6.92 0.43 7.84
C ALA A 44 -6.19 1.56 7.08
N ARG A 45 -6.09 2.76 7.67
CA ARG A 45 -5.27 3.87 7.12
C ARG A 45 -3.81 3.46 6.94
N TRP A 46 -3.27 2.60 7.82
CA TRP A 46 -1.85 2.20 7.78
C TRP A 46 -1.44 1.59 6.43
N ASN A 47 -2.38 0.98 5.71
CA ASN A 47 -2.14 0.43 4.38
C ASN A 47 -1.59 1.47 3.40
N ILE A 48 -1.94 2.76 3.55
CA ILE A 48 -1.39 3.83 2.71
C ILE A 48 0.12 4.03 2.95
N GLU A 49 0.58 3.84 4.18
CA GLU A 49 2.00 3.97 4.53
C GLU A 49 2.81 2.81 3.93
N GLU A 50 2.26 1.59 3.92
CA GLU A 50 2.86 0.46 3.22
C GLU A 50 2.89 0.70 1.70
N ALA A 51 1.84 1.27 1.11
CA ALA A 51 1.83 1.66 -0.30
C ALA A 51 2.93 2.69 -0.62
N PHE A 52 3.12 3.71 0.23
CA PHE A 52 4.23 4.66 0.06
C PHE A 52 5.60 3.99 0.16
N LYS A 53 5.78 2.99 1.04
CA LYS A 53 7.03 2.21 1.11
C LYS A 53 7.26 1.43 -0.18
N VAL A 54 6.23 0.81 -0.75
CA VAL A 54 6.33 0.11 -2.05
C VAL A 54 6.76 1.09 -3.13
N LEU A 55 6.08 2.23 -3.26
CA LEU A 55 6.42 3.25 -4.26
C LEU A 55 7.86 3.76 -4.10
N LYS A 56 8.25 4.17 -2.89
CA LYS A 56 9.58 4.74 -2.63
C LYS A 56 10.71 3.73 -2.70
N HIS A 57 10.53 2.54 -2.11
CA HIS A 57 11.62 1.58 -1.93
C HIS A 57 11.65 0.43 -2.93
N ARG A 58 10.51 0.05 -3.52
CA ARG A 58 10.46 -1.04 -4.53
C ARG A 58 10.39 -0.51 -5.95
N LEU A 59 9.72 0.62 -6.15
CA LEU A 59 9.59 1.26 -7.47
C LEU A 59 10.49 2.48 -7.65
N TYR A 60 11.24 2.87 -6.62
CA TYR A 60 12.15 4.01 -6.67
C TYR A 60 11.45 5.26 -7.20
N LEU A 61 10.28 5.60 -6.64
CA LEU A 61 9.43 6.72 -7.12
C LEU A 61 10.24 7.99 -7.37
N GLU A 62 11.19 8.29 -6.49
CA GLU A 62 12.06 9.46 -6.49
C GLU A 62 13.25 9.35 -7.46
N GLN A 63 13.30 8.35 -8.34
CA GLN A 63 14.32 8.20 -9.38
C GLN A 63 13.73 8.56 -10.75
N PHE A 64 13.89 9.81 -11.18
CA PHE A 64 13.35 10.26 -12.46
C PHE A 64 14.32 10.01 -13.62
N THR A 65 13.77 9.78 -14.81
CA THR A 65 14.45 9.56 -16.08
C THR A 65 14.79 10.88 -16.78
N GLY A 66 14.17 11.99 -16.36
CA GLY A 66 14.45 13.33 -16.87
C GLY A 66 14.11 14.40 -15.85
N GLU A 67 14.54 15.63 -16.13
CA GLU A 67 14.39 16.79 -15.23
C GLU A 67 13.21 17.70 -15.60
N LEU A 68 12.62 17.50 -16.79
CA LEU A 68 11.47 18.29 -17.23
C LEU A 68 10.23 17.91 -16.41
N PRO A 69 9.36 18.88 -16.08
CA PRO A 69 8.14 18.62 -15.31
C PRO A 69 7.27 17.50 -15.90
N GLU A 70 7.22 17.40 -17.23
CA GLU A 70 6.44 16.37 -17.92
C GLU A 70 7.06 14.97 -17.76
N SER A 71 8.38 14.84 -17.95
CA SER A 71 9.09 13.57 -17.71
C SER A 71 8.92 13.08 -16.27
N ILE A 72 8.99 14.00 -15.31
CA ILE A 72 8.75 13.70 -13.89
C ILE A 72 7.32 13.20 -13.65
N ARG A 73 6.31 13.85 -14.24
CA ARG A 73 4.91 13.43 -14.13
C ARG A 73 4.70 12.04 -14.73
N GLN A 74 5.25 11.78 -15.92
CA GLN A 74 5.14 10.49 -16.60
C GLN A 74 5.74 9.37 -15.76
N ASP A 75 6.93 9.57 -15.17
CA ASP A 75 7.55 8.58 -14.30
C ASP A 75 6.72 8.29 -13.05
N ILE A 76 6.15 9.33 -12.43
CA ILE A 76 5.27 9.17 -11.26
C ILE A 76 4.04 8.34 -11.65
N HIS A 77 3.37 8.69 -12.75
CA HIS A 77 2.18 7.99 -13.21
C HIS A 77 2.47 6.54 -13.59
N ALA A 78 3.55 6.28 -14.32
CA ALA A 78 3.94 4.93 -14.72
C ALA A 78 4.23 4.02 -13.50
N LYS A 79 4.91 4.56 -12.48
CA LYS A 79 5.21 3.80 -11.25
C LYS A 79 3.94 3.56 -10.42
N ILE A 80 3.06 4.55 -10.28
CA ILE A 80 1.77 4.36 -9.60
C ILE A 80 0.91 3.32 -10.33
N PHE A 81 0.83 3.40 -11.66
CA PHE A 81 0.14 2.42 -12.48
C PHE A 81 0.69 1.00 -12.26
N THR A 82 2.03 0.86 -12.28
CA THR A 82 2.69 -0.43 -12.03
C THR A 82 2.36 -0.98 -10.64
N ALA A 83 2.34 -0.13 -9.61
CA ALA A 83 1.96 -0.53 -8.25
C ALA A 83 0.51 -1.03 -8.19
N ASN A 84 -0.41 -0.27 -8.78
CA ASN A 84 -1.83 -0.63 -8.78
C ASN A 84 -2.11 -1.92 -9.56
N LEU A 85 -1.43 -2.11 -10.70
CA LEU A 85 -1.53 -3.35 -11.47
C LEU A 85 -0.99 -4.55 -10.67
N ALA A 86 0.12 -4.38 -9.95
CA ALA A 86 0.66 -5.41 -9.08
C ALA A 86 -0.32 -5.81 -7.97
N GLU A 87 -0.96 -4.83 -7.32
CA GLU A 87 -1.97 -5.06 -6.29
C GLU A 87 -3.21 -5.76 -6.85
N ALA A 88 -3.67 -5.37 -8.05
CA ALA A 88 -4.80 -6.03 -8.71
C ALA A 88 -4.49 -7.51 -9.02
N LEU A 89 -3.32 -7.80 -9.59
CA LEU A 89 -2.89 -9.17 -9.87
C LEU A 89 -2.64 -9.96 -8.58
N ALA A 90 -2.14 -9.32 -7.53
CA ALA A 90 -1.99 -9.94 -6.22
C ALA A 90 -3.35 -10.28 -5.60
N ARG A 91 -4.36 -9.41 -5.72
CA ARG A 91 -5.73 -9.70 -5.28
C ARG A 91 -6.30 -10.90 -6.03
N GLU A 92 -6.23 -10.88 -7.36
CA GLU A 92 -6.70 -11.98 -8.19
C GLU A 92 -6.00 -13.31 -7.85
N ALA A 93 -4.69 -13.28 -7.59
CA ALA A 93 -3.94 -14.45 -7.15
C ALA A 93 -4.35 -14.91 -5.74
N TYR A 94 -4.64 -13.97 -4.82
CA TYR A 94 -5.09 -14.27 -3.47
C TYR A 94 -6.46 -14.94 -3.46
N ASP A 95 -7.39 -14.45 -4.29
CA ASP A 95 -8.77 -14.95 -4.35
C ASP A 95 -8.86 -16.37 -4.93
N ARG A 96 -7.79 -16.84 -5.61
CA ARG A 96 -7.63 -18.22 -6.08
C ARG A 96 -6.98 -19.16 -5.05
N LEU A 97 -6.54 -18.64 -3.90
CA LEU A 97 -5.92 -19.47 -2.87
C LEU A 97 -6.99 -20.31 -2.14
N PRO A 98 -6.68 -21.58 -1.84
CA PRO A 98 -7.42 -22.34 -0.83
C PRO A 98 -7.50 -21.58 0.50
N GLU A 99 -8.61 -21.72 1.23
CA GLU A 99 -8.87 -20.99 2.48
C GLU A 99 -7.76 -21.19 3.53
N ASP A 100 -7.22 -22.41 3.64
CA ASP A 100 -6.12 -22.75 4.54
C ASP A 100 -4.86 -21.94 4.22
N LYS A 101 -4.52 -21.79 2.93
CA LYS A 101 -3.39 -20.97 2.50
C LYS A 101 -3.67 -19.49 2.68
N ALA A 102 -4.88 -19.04 2.32
CA ALA A 102 -5.29 -17.64 2.44
C ALA A 102 -5.27 -17.15 3.90
N ALA A 103 -5.45 -18.04 4.88
CA ALA A 103 -5.32 -17.72 6.30
C ALA A 103 -3.88 -17.40 6.72
N HIS A 104 -2.88 -18.04 6.10
CA HIS A 104 -1.48 -17.98 6.53
C HIS A 104 -0.55 -17.21 5.58
N TYR A 105 -0.98 -16.91 4.37
CA TYR A 105 -0.12 -16.36 3.32
C TYR A 105 -0.77 -15.23 2.51
N TYR A 106 0.06 -14.39 1.91
CA TYR A 106 -0.30 -13.46 0.84
C TYR A 106 0.58 -13.71 -0.40
N PRO A 107 0.11 -13.41 -1.63
CA PRO A 107 0.98 -13.34 -2.79
C PRO A 107 2.14 -12.38 -2.56
N ASN A 108 3.34 -12.79 -2.99
CA ASN A 108 4.55 -12.03 -2.80
C ASN A 108 4.57 -10.82 -3.74
N LEU A 109 4.14 -9.67 -3.23
CA LEU A 109 4.06 -8.43 -4.00
C LEU A 109 5.42 -8.01 -4.59
N THR A 110 6.53 -8.30 -3.89
CA THR A 110 7.87 -7.98 -4.42
C THR A 110 8.19 -8.81 -5.66
N TYR A 111 7.80 -10.09 -5.68
CA TYR A 111 7.94 -10.95 -6.84
C TYR A 111 7.07 -10.46 -8.01
N ILE A 112 5.80 -10.16 -7.74
CA ILE A 112 4.85 -9.65 -8.75
C ILE A 112 5.37 -8.35 -9.37
N LEU A 113 5.81 -7.39 -8.56
CA LEU A 113 6.37 -6.12 -9.06
C LEU A 113 7.58 -6.33 -9.95
N ASN A 114 8.50 -7.25 -9.59
CA ASN A 114 9.67 -7.53 -10.41
C ASN A 114 9.31 -8.24 -11.71
N SER A 115 8.33 -9.15 -11.69
CA SER A 115 7.78 -9.79 -12.89
C SER A 115 7.13 -8.77 -13.83
N LEU A 116 6.38 -7.81 -13.28
CA LEU A 116 5.75 -6.75 -14.08
C LEU A 116 6.78 -5.81 -14.71
N LYS A 117 7.83 -5.41 -13.99
CA LYS A 117 8.87 -4.50 -14.54
C LYS A 117 9.49 -5.02 -15.84
N THR A 118 9.64 -6.33 -15.99
CA THR A 118 10.23 -6.93 -17.20
C THR A 118 9.22 -7.13 -18.33
N ARG A 119 7.92 -7.19 -18.02
CA ARG A 119 6.86 -7.53 -18.97
C ARG A 119 6.01 -6.34 -19.40
N LEU A 120 5.87 -5.34 -18.53
CA LEU A 120 4.91 -4.25 -18.71
C LEU A 120 5.12 -3.49 -20.01
N PHE A 121 6.37 -3.22 -20.38
CA PHE A 121 6.68 -2.56 -21.64
C PHE A 121 6.18 -3.36 -22.85
N ALA A 122 6.39 -4.69 -22.86
CA ALA A 122 5.88 -5.55 -23.92
C ALA A 122 4.35 -5.53 -23.96
N TRP A 123 3.70 -5.53 -22.80
CA TRP A 123 2.23 -5.52 -22.69
C TRP A 123 1.57 -4.23 -23.16
N LEU A 124 2.27 -3.10 -23.08
CA LEU A 124 1.77 -1.81 -23.55
C LEU A 124 1.83 -1.68 -25.08
N ILE A 125 2.74 -2.42 -25.73
CA ILE A 125 2.99 -2.31 -27.18
C ILE A 125 2.37 -3.49 -27.94
N GLN A 126 2.27 -4.65 -27.29
CA GLN A 126 1.81 -5.89 -27.89
C GLN A 126 0.50 -6.34 -27.26
N ARG A 127 -0.34 -6.98 -28.07
CA ARG A 127 -1.53 -7.64 -27.57
C ARG A 127 -1.12 -8.89 -26.80
N VAL A 128 -1.38 -8.90 -25.50
CA VAL A 128 -1.12 -10.06 -24.64
C VAL A 128 -2.32 -11.00 -24.71
N PRO A 129 -2.13 -12.30 -25.03
CA PRO A 129 -3.19 -13.28 -24.93
C PRO A 129 -3.70 -13.36 -23.49
N HIS A 130 -5.03 -13.47 -23.33
CA HIS A 130 -5.66 -13.58 -22.01
C HIS A 130 -5.10 -14.74 -21.19
N ASP A 131 -4.85 -15.90 -21.83
CA ASP A 131 -4.34 -17.09 -21.16
C ASP A 131 -2.97 -16.87 -20.51
N HIS A 132 -2.11 -16.05 -21.12
CA HIS A 132 -0.81 -15.71 -20.53
C HIS A 132 -0.96 -14.92 -19.22
N ILE A 133 -1.98 -14.07 -19.12
CA ILE A 133 -2.27 -13.33 -17.89
C ILE A 133 -2.78 -14.29 -16.82
N LEU A 134 -3.66 -15.24 -17.19
CA LEU A 134 -4.14 -16.27 -16.27
C LEU A 134 -2.99 -17.16 -15.75
N GLU A 135 -2.09 -17.60 -16.62
CA GLU A 135 -0.89 -18.36 -16.23
C GLU A 135 -0.02 -17.60 -15.23
N LEU A 136 0.12 -16.29 -15.40
CA LEU A 136 0.85 -15.45 -14.46
C LEU A 136 0.13 -15.29 -13.13
N ILE A 137 -1.19 -15.16 -13.12
CA ILE A 137 -1.98 -15.13 -11.88
C ILE A 137 -1.79 -16.44 -11.12
N GLU A 138 -1.84 -17.59 -11.80
CA GLU A 138 -1.57 -18.90 -11.21
C GLU A 138 -0.14 -19.02 -10.66
N LEU A 139 0.86 -18.49 -11.38
CA LEU A 139 2.22 -18.41 -10.89
C LEU A 139 2.31 -17.55 -9.62
N TYR A 140 1.64 -16.41 -9.60
CA TYR A 140 1.64 -15.50 -8.44
C TYR A 140 0.95 -16.12 -7.21
N ALA A 141 -0.09 -16.92 -7.42
CA ALA A 141 -0.76 -17.69 -6.37
C ALA A 141 0.16 -18.78 -5.76
N ARG A 142 1.22 -19.20 -6.46
CA ARG A 142 2.23 -20.14 -5.95
C ARG A 142 3.40 -19.44 -5.28
N THR A 143 3.64 -18.16 -5.56
CA THR A 143 4.69 -17.36 -4.93
C THR A 143 4.14 -16.59 -3.73
N LEU A 144 4.27 -17.19 -2.55
CA LEU A 144 3.63 -16.70 -1.34
C LEU A 144 4.61 -16.18 -0.29
N GLU A 145 4.17 -15.20 0.49
CA GLU A 145 4.82 -14.73 1.71
C GLU A 145 3.96 -15.01 2.94
N ARG A 146 4.59 -15.44 4.03
CA ARG A 146 3.87 -15.80 5.26
C ARG A 146 3.36 -14.56 5.98
N LYS A 147 2.08 -14.55 6.35
CA LYS A 147 1.48 -13.56 7.25
C LYS A 147 2.18 -13.62 8.61
N ARG A 148 2.52 -12.46 9.16
CA ARG A 148 3.16 -12.34 10.48
C ARG A 148 2.34 -11.37 11.33
N PRO A 149 1.22 -11.85 11.92
CA PRO A 149 0.38 -11.00 12.75
C PRO A 149 1.17 -10.47 13.94
N ASN A 150 0.83 -9.26 14.40
CA ASN A 150 1.42 -8.63 15.58
C ASN A 150 2.95 -8.42 15.52
N ARG A 151 3.54 -8.34 14.32
CA ARG A 151 4.96 -8.01 14.18
C ARG A 151 5.23 -6.60 14.73
N LYS A 152 5.93 -6.53 15.86
CA LYS A 152 6.46 -5.27 16.42
C LYS A 152 7.94 -5.16 16.07
N ALA A 153 8.34 -4.05 15.45
CA ALA A 153 9.74 -3.71 15.23
C ALA A 153 10.04 -2.44 16.03
N PRO A 154 10.63 -2.55 17.24
CA PRO A 154 10.92 -1.38 18.06
C PRO A 154 11.89 -0.46 17.31
N ARG A 155 11.59 0.84 17.30
CA ARG A 155 12.49 1.84 16.71
C ARG A 155 13.74 1.93 17.58
N PRO A 156 14.96 1.78 17.02
CA PRO A 156 16.19 1.93 17.81
C PRO A 156 16.25 3.31 18.45
N LYS A 157 16.67 3.40 19.73
CA LYS A 157 16.80 4.69 20.45
C LYS A 157 17.76 5.65 19.74
N ASN A 158 18.82 5.13 19.13
CA ASN A 158 19.83 5.92 18.42
C ASN A 158 19.66 5.80 16.90
N TRP A 159 18.42 5.85 16.41
CA TRP A 159 18.18 5.75 14.98
C TRP A 159 18.70 6.98 14.25
N ILE A 160 19.87 6.83 13.63
CA ILE A 160 20.41 7.79 12.68
C ILE A 160 19.58 7.67 11.42
N ARG A 161 18.91 8.76 11.00
CA ARG A 161 18.25 8.82 9.69
C ARG A 161 19.29 8.46 8.64
N PRO A 162 19.13 7.35 7.89
CA PRO A 162 20.05 7.05 6.80
C PRO A 162 20.07 8.27 5.88
N LYS A 163 21.27 8.73 5.52
CA LYS A 163 21.38 9.84 4.55
C LYS A 163 20.58 9.43 3.31
N PRO A 164 19.66 10.28 2.83
CA PRO A 164 18.95 9.98 1.59
C PRO A 164 20.02 9.68 0.54
N ARG A 165 19.85 8.58 -0.21
CA ARG A 165 20.67 8.36 -1.40
C ARG A 165 20.43 9.57 -2.28
N ARG A 166 21.38 10.52 -2.33
CA ARG A 166 21.29 11.66 -3.24
C ARG A 166 21.31 11.08 -4.64
N GLN A 167 20.13 10.93 -5.25
CA GLN A 167 20.00 10.46 -6.62
C GLN A 167 20.01 11.62 -7.62
N TYR A 168 19.70 12.84 -7.15
CA TYR A 168 19.91 14.07 -7.90
C TYR A 168 21.33 14.58 -7.64
N ARG A 169 22.13 14.62 -8.70
CA ARG A 169 23.38 15.38 -8.78
C ARG A 169 23.16 16.56 -9.70
#